data_AF-A0A833S8N7-F1
#
_entry.id   AF-A0A833S8N7-F1
#
_cell.length_a   1.000
_cell.length_b   1.000
_cell.length_c   1.000
_cell.angle_alpha   90.00
_cell.angle_beta   90.00
_cell.angle_gamma   90.00
#
_symmetry.space_group_name_H-M   'P 1'
#
loop_
_entity.id
_entity.type
_entity.pdbx_description
1 polymer ?
#
loop_
_entity_poly.entity_id
_entity_poly.type
_entity_poly.pdbx_seq_one_letter_code
_entity_poly.pdbx_strand_id
1 'polypeptide(L)'
;MARVCNYVQRKQWSNNVIRLFSAKVSPNLKSPVQVDLIGPPDPVSNLRPIIFARSENESRLEKKFREAREDTQLWNQNFWTEHNNNFQKERSQFQETLKAQGKTSITADDMSVFYKEFLDKNWQMHFNYNIAWYKRNIKLLLLEIRVRISKLKLR
;
A
#
# COMPACT_ATOMS: atom_id res chain seq x y z
N MET A 1 17.56 -6.91 25.25
CA MET A 1 18.13 -7.03 23.90
C MET A 1 17.01 -7.23 22.89
N ALA A 2 16.49 -6.16 22.28
CA ALA A 2 15.50 -6.24 21.21
C ALA A 2 16.09 -5.60 19.96
N ARG A 3 16.22 -6.38 18.88
CA ARG A 3 16.78 -5.95 17.60
C ARG A 3 15.81 -4.99 16.91
N VAL A 4 16.18 -3.72 16.85
CA VAL A 4 15.55 -2.70 16.01
C VAL A 4 16.03 -2.94 14.58
N CYS A 5 15.13 -3.34 13.69
CA CYS A 5 15.44 -3.48 12.27
C CYS A 5 15.35 -2.11 11.60
N ASN A 6 16.49 -1.42 11.52
CA ASN A 6 16.64 -0.19 10.74
C ASN A 6 16.87 -0.57 9.28
N TYR A 7 15.97 -0.18 8.37
CA TYR A 7 16.30 -0.09 6.94
C TYR A 7 16.47 1.38 6.57
N VAL A 8 17.73 1.82 6.58
CA VAL A 8 18.20 3.01 5.87
C VAL A 8 18.83 2.54 4.59
N GLN A 9 18.26 2.91 3.44
CA GLN A 9 18.98 2.87 2.17
C GLN A 9 18.98 4.29 1.60
N ARG A 10 20.09 5.01 1.83
CA ARG A 10 20.44 6.21 1.09
C ARG A 10 20.96 5.79 -0.29
N LYS A 11 20.31 6.25 -1.35
CA LYS A 11 20.96 6.43 -2.65
C LYS A 11 20.74 7.87 -3.09
N GLN A 12 21.85 8.58 -3.19
CA GLN A 12 21.95 9.98 -3.57
C GLN A 12 21.99 10.03 -5.10
N TRP A 13 20.99 10.69 -5.71
CA TRP A 13 21.06 11.16 -7.09
C TRP A 13 20.67 12.64 -7.09
N SER A 14 21.61 13.44 -7.56
CA SER A 14 21.54 14.90 -7.69
C SER A 14 20.49 15.31 -8.72
N ASN A 15 19.56 16.17 -8.33
CA ASN A 15 19.17 17.39 -9.04
C ASN A 15 18.15 18.17 -8.20
N ASN A 16 18.40 19.47 -8.05
CA ASN A 16 17.66 20.40 -7.20
C ASN A 16 16.25 20.68 -7.73
N VAL A 17 15.29 19.85 -7.33
CA VAL A 17 13.89 20.24 -7.23
C VAL A 17 13.39 19.74 -5.87
N ILE A 18 13.33 20.63 -4.88
CA ILE A 18 12.66 20.34 -3.61
C ILE A 18 11.15 20.39 -3.89
N ARG A 19 10.64 19.31 -4.48
CA ARG A 19 9.22 18.99 -4.42
C ARG A 19 9.01 18.24 -3.11
N LEU A 20 8.40 18.92 -2.13
CA LEU A 20 7.92 18.32 -0.88
C LEU A 20 6.74 17.36 -1.18
N PHE A 21 7.02 16.25 -1.85
CA PHE A 21 6.11 15.10 -1.94
C PHE A 21 6.75 13.92 -1.23
N SER A 22 7.10 14.15 0.02
CA SER A 22 7.39 13.09 0.97
C SER A 22 6.28 13.13 2.00
N ALA A 23 5.24 12.32 1.81
CA ALA A 23 4.37 11.95 2.92
C ALA A 23 5.14 10.98 3.84
N LYS A 24 6.29 11.42 4.37
CA LYS A 24 6.67 10.98 5.71
C LYS A 24 5.55 11.50 6.58
N VAL A 25 4.64 10.61 6.97
CA VAL A 25 3.66 10.89 8.02
C VAL A 25 4.46 11.51 9.15
N SER A 26 4.24 12.80 9.40
CA SER A 26 4.93 13.49 10.47
C SER A 26 4.56 12.74 11.75
N PRO A 27 5.51 12.18 12.51
CA PRO A 27 5.21 11.47 13.75
C PRO A 27 4.65 12.40 14.84
N ASN A 28 4.42 13.68 14.52
CA ASN A 28 3.97 14.74 15.40
C ASN A 28 2.45 15.01 15.39
N LEU A 29 1.60 14.16 14.80
CA LEU A 29 0.17 14.13 15.16
C LEU A 29 0.04 13.50 16.55
N LYS A 30 0.47 14.24 17.57
CA LYS A 30 0.44 13.83 18.99
C LYS A 30 -0.95 13.98 19.62
N SER A 31 -1.89 14.62 18.94
CA SER A 31 -3.28 14.72 19.39
C SER A 31 -4.10 13.55 18.85
N PRO A 32 -5.01 12.99 19.67
CA PRO A 32 -5.96 12.00 19.20
C PRO A 32 -6.81 12.61 18.09
N VAL A 33 -6.64 12.10 16.86
CA VAL A 33 -7.47 12.54 15.74
C VAL A 33 -8.85 11.91 15.92
N GLN A 34 -9.90 12.74 15.94
CA GLN A 34 -11.27 12.28 16.12
C GLN A 34 -11.86 11.57 14.88
N VAL A 35 -11.27 11.81 13.71
CA VAL A 35 -11.74 11.29 12.41
C VAL A 35 -10.60 10.63 11.63
N ASP A 36 -10.92 9.65 10.79
CA ASP A 36 -9.94 9.03 9.91
C ASP A 36 -9.46 10.07 8.86
N LEU A 37 -8.16 10.21 8.68
CA LEU A 37 -7.56 11.12 7.70
C LEU A 37 -7.04 10.34 6.51
N ILE A 38 -7.34 10.81 5.29
CA ILE A 38 -6.92 10.19 4.04
C ILE A 38 -5.91 11.10 3.34
N GLY A 39 -4.72 10.58 3.06
CA GLY A 39 -3.67 11.31 2.38
C GLY A 39 -3.80 11.35 0.85
N PRO A 40 -2.90 12.08 0.18
CA PRO A 40 -2.75 12.02 -1.28
C PRO A 40 -2.31 10.61 -1.72
N PRO A 41 -2.54 10.23 -3.00
CA PRO A 41 -2.04 8.97 -3.54
C PRO A 41 -0.52 8.83 -3.38
N ASP A 42 -0.06 7.65 -2.96
CA ASP A 42 1.36 7.31 -2.91
C ASP A 42 1.93 7.23 -4.34
N PRO A 43 3.11 7.80 -4.61
CA PRO A 43 3.66 7.87 -5.97
C PRO A 43 4.08 6.52 -6.55
N VAL A 44 4.22 5.47 -5.72
CA VAL A 44 4.65 4.14 -6.17
C VAL A 44 3.48 3.17 -6.13
N SER A 45 2.81 3.01 -4.98
CA SER A 45 1.70 2.06 -4.83
C SER A 45 0.39 2.56 -5.44
N ASN A 46 0.26 3.87 -5.66
CA ASN A 46 -0.98 4.58 -6.03
C ASN A 46 -2.12 4.48 -4.98
N LEU A 47 -1.87 3.87 -3.82
CA LEU A 47 -2.84 3.79 -2.74
C LEU A 47 -2.80 5.06 -1.88
N ARG A 48 -3.92 5.39 -1.25
CA ARG A 48 -4.00 6.52 -0.33
C ARG A 48 -3.68 6.04 1.09
N PRO A 49 -2.69 6.63 1.79
CA PRO A 49 -2.43 6.31 3.18
C PRO A 49 -3.58 6.81 4.06
N ILE A 50 -3.89 6.05 5.11
CA ILE A 50 -4.96 6.37 6.07
C ILE A 50 -4.35 6.47 7.46
N ILE A 51 -4.64 7.56 8.16
CA ILE A 51 -4.37 7.69 9.60
C ILE A 51 -5.70 7.45 10.30
N PHE A 52 -5.80 6.35 11.03
CA PHE A 52 -7.03 6.01 11.74
C PHE A 52 -7.21 6.85 13.00
N ALA A 53 -8.44 7.27 13.25
CA ALA A 53 -8.84 7.97 14.45
C ALA A 53 -8.48 7.15 15.69
N ARG A 54 -8.00 7.82 16.73
CA ARG A 54 -7.65 7.21 18.01
C ARG A 54 -8.36 7.97 19.13
N SER A 55 -9.20 7.26 19.87
CA SER A 55 -9.81 7.80 21.10
C SER A 55 -8.85 7.63 22.27
N GLU A 56 -8.84 8.59 23.20
CA GLU A 56 -8.07 8.50 24.45
C GLU A 56 -8.57 7.34 25.34
N ASN A 57 -9.88 7.10 25.32
CA ASN A 57 -10.53 6.04 26.10
C ASN A 57 -10.83 4.81 25.23
N GLU A 58 -9.90 4.41 24.33
CA GLU A 58 -10.10 3.24 23.47
C GLU A 58 -10.20 1.95 24.31
N SER A 59 -11.30 1.22 24.16
CA SER A 59 -11.41 -0.13 24.74
C SER A 59 -10.40 -1.07 24.08
N ARG A 60 -10.05 -2.16 24.77
CA ARG A 60 -9.14 -3.19 24.22
C ARG A 60 -9.62 -3.73 22.87
N LEU A 61 -10.93 -3.83 22.66
CA LEU A 61 -11.51 -4.33 21.42
C LEU A 61 -11.43 -3.31 20.29
N GLU A 62 -11.66 -2.02 20.57
CA GLU A 62 -11.48 -0.92 19.61
C GLU A 62 -10.02 -0.78 19.19
N LYS A 63 -9.10 -0.83 20.15
CA LYS A 63 -7.66 -0.82 19.89
C LYS A 63 -7.27 -1.97 18.96
N LYS A 64 -7.71 -3.19 19.26
CA LYS A 64 -7.47 -4.38 18.43
C LYS A 64 -8.04 -4.23 17.02
N PHE A 65 -9.21 -3.60 16.88
CA PHE A 65 -9.80 -3.34 15.56
C PHE A 65 -9.00 -2.29 14.78
N ARG A 66 -8.60 -1.18 15.41
CA ARG A 66 -7.76 -0.14 14.80
C ARG A 66 -6.42 -0.70 14.34
N GLU A 67 -5.71 -1.42 15.21
CA GLU A 67 -4.42 -2.06 14.88
C GLU A 67 -4.57 -3.06 13.72
N ALA A 68 -5.65 -3.85 13.70
CA ALA A 68 -5.89 -4.77 12.59
C ALA A 68 -6.13 -4.03 11.25
N ARG A 69 -6.77 -2.86 11.28
CA ARG A 69 -6.96 -2.00 10.09
C ARG A 69 -5.61 -1.45 9.63
N GLU A 70 -4.81 -0.90 10.55
CA GLU A 70 -3.45 -0.40 10.29
C GLU A 70 -2.58 -1.48 9.65
N ASP A 71 -2.51 -2.66 10.25
CA ASP A 71 -1.74 -3.81 9.73
C ASP A 71 -2.19 -4.24 8.34
N THR A 72 -3.51 -4.21 8.09
CA THR A 72 -4.07 -4.56 6.77
C THR A 72 -3.72 -3.53 5.71
N GLN A 73 -3.77 -2.24 6.04
CA GLN A 73 -3.36 -1.18 5.12
C GLN A 73 -1.85 -1.21 4.85
N LEU A 74 -1.03 -1.45 5.88
CA LEU A 74 0.42 -1.58 5.71
C LEU A 74 0.78 -2.76 4.80
N TRP A 75 0.13 -3.92 5.01
CA TRP A 75 0.31 -5.08 4.14
C TRP A 75 -0.08 -4.78 2.68
N ASN A 76 -1.20 -4.10 2.48
CA ASN A 76 -1.68 -3.70 1.15
C ASN A 76 -0.70 -2.74 0.46
N GLN A 77 -0.24 -1.73 1.20
CA GLN A 77 0.74 -0.75 0.74
C GLN A 77 2.04 -1.43 0.29
N ASN A 78 2.57 -2.35 1.11
CA ASN A 78 3.81 -3.05 0.79
C ASN A 78 3.66 -3.89 -0.48
N PHE A 79 2.56 -4.64 -0.60
CA PHE A 79 2.31 -5.47 -1.78
C PHE A 79 2.31 -4.63 -3.07
N TRP A 80 1.51 -3.56 -3.11
CA TRP A 80 1.40 -2.72 -4.31
C TRP A 80 2.65 -1.90 -4.60
N THR A 81 3.41 -1.53 -3.56
CA THR A 81 4.71 -0.87 -3.75
C THR A 81 5.69 -1.80 -4.46
N GLU A 82 5.84 -3.04 -3.99
CA GLU A 82 6.72 -4.03 -4.60
C GLU A 82 6.25 -4.41 -6.00
N HIS A 83 4.96 -4.70 -6.15
CA HIS A 83 4.36 -5.08 -7.42
C HIS A 83 4.52 -3.99 -8.49
N ASN A 84 4.22 -2.73 -8.15
CA ASN A 84 4.32 -1.62 -9.11
C ASN A 84 5.78 -1.33 -9.48
N ASN A 85 6.72 -1.44 -8.54
CA ASN A 85 8.15 -1.33 -8.86
C ASN A 85 8.59 -2.39 -9.87
N ASN A 86 8.15 -3.64 -9.68
CA ASN A 86 8.46 -4.72 -10.61
C ASN A 86 7.81 -4.49 -11.98
N PHE A 87 6.53 -4.09 -12.00
CA PHE A 87 5.83 -3.75 -13.23
C PHE A 87 6.55 -2.65 -14.02
N GLN A 88 6.94 -1.54 -13.38
CA GLN A 88 7.62 -0.44 -14.07
C GLN A 88 8.98 -0.86 -14.62
N LYS A 89 9.71 -1.71 -13.86
CA LYS A 89 10.98 -2.27 -14.31
C LYS A 89 10.79 -3.15 -15.55
N GLU A 90 9.92 -4.16 -15.49
CA GLU A 90 9.68 -5.08 -16.61
C GLU A 90 9.11 -4.34 -17.83
N ARG A 91 8.22 -3.37 -17.61
CA ARG A 91 7.69 -2.53 -18.68
C ARG A 91 8.78 -1.73 -19.39
N SER A 92 9.69 -1.13 -18.63
CA SER A 92 10.80 -0.36 -19.21
C SER A 92 11.75 -1.25 -20.01
N GLN A 93 12.07 -2.44 -19.49
CA GLN A 93 12.89 -3.44 -20.20
C GLN A 93 12.23 -3.87 -21.51
N PHE A 94 10.93 -4.14 -21.51
CA PHE A 94 10.20 -4.49 -22.71
C PHE A 94 10.22 -3.37 -23.75
N GLN A 95 10.04 -2.12 -23.33
CA GLN A 95 10.14 -0.95 -24.21
C GLN A 95 11.55 -0.80 -24.81
N GLU A 96 12.61 -1.07 -24.04
CA GLU A 96 13.99 -1.07 -24.53
C GLU A 96 14.23 -2.18 -25.56
N THR A 97 13.69 -3.38 -25.33
CA THR A 97 13.76 -4.49 -26.29
C THR A 97 13.08 -4.13 -27.61
N LEU A 98 11.90 -3.53 -27.60
CA LEU A 98 11.22 -3.09 -28.82
C LEU A 98 12.02 -2.03 -29.59
N LYS A 99 12.62 -1.07 -28.87
CA LYS A 99 13.50 -0.06 -29.49
C LYS A 99 14.74 -0.70 -30.12
N ALA A 100 15.35 -1.67 -29.45
CA ALA A 100 16.50 -2.41 -29.99
C ALA A 100 16.14 -3.24 -31.23
N GLN A 101 14.89 -3.70 -31.34
CA GLN A 101 14.35 -4.35 -32.54
C GLN A 101 14.00 -3.35 -33.67
N GLY A 102 14.28 -2.06 -33.49
CA GLY A 102 14.06 -1.03 -34.51
C GLY A 102 12.67 -0.39 -34.50
N LYS A 103 11.81 -0.66 -33.49
CA LYS A 103 10.53 0.05 -33.37
C LYS A 103 10.75 1.46 -32.86
N THR A 104 10.46 2.45 -33.72
CA THR A 104 10.56 3.88 -33.42
C THR A 104 9.36 4.42 -32.64
N SER A 105 8.17 3.85 -32.88
CA SER A 105 6.94 4.16 -32.16
C SER A 105 6.36 2.89 -31.56
N ILE A 106 6.17 2.88 -30.24
CA ILE A 106 5.58 1.75 -29.51
C ILE A 106 4.07 1.96 -29.49
N THR A 107 3.33 1.06 -30.14
CA THR A 107 1.86 1.12 -30.20
C THR A 107 1.21 0.44 -29.00
N ALA A 108 -0.11 0.63 -28.84
CA ALA A 108 -0.88 -0.07 -27.82
C ALA A 108 -0.89 -1.59 -28.05
N ASP A 109 -0.95 -2.03 -29.30
CA ASP A 109 -0.90 -3.45 -29.66
C ASP A 109 0.43 -4.09 -29.27
N ASP A 110 1.53 -3.36 -29.45
CA ASP A 110 2.85 -3.82 -29.00
C ASP A 110 2.91 -3.99 -27.48
N MET A 111 2.35 -3.03 -26.73
CA MET A 111 2.29 -3.09 -25.28
C MET A 111 1.31 -4.14 -24.76
N SER A 112 0.30 -4.52 -25.55
CA SER A 112 -0.68 -5.53 -25.18
C SER A 112 -0.03 -6.90 -24.93
N VAL A 113 1.01 -7.23 -25.70
CA VAL A 113 1.81 -8.45 -25.54
C VAL A 113 2.47 -8.46 -24.16
N PHE A 114 3.14 -7.37 -23.80
CA PHE A 114 3.73 -7.21 -22.47
C PHE A 114 2.70 -7.34 -21.35
N TYR A 115 1.54 -6.66 -21.49
CA TYR A 115 0.53 -6.70 -20.43
C TYR A 115 -0.01 -8.11 -20.21
N LYS A 116 -0.27 -8.84 -21.29
CA LYS A 116 -0.70 -10.24 -21.21
C LYS A 116 0.37 -11.10 -20.54
N GLU A 117 1.61 -11.04 -21.02
CA GLU A 117 2.72 -11.84 -20.47
C GLU A 117 2.97 -11.53 -18.99
N PHE A 118 2.93 -10.26 -18.60
CA PHE A 118 3.08 -9.85 -17.22
C PHE A 118 1.95 -10.40 -16.35
N LEU A 119 0.71 -10.35 -16.81
CA LEU A 119 -0.44 -10.90 -16.07
C LEU A 119 -0.37 -12.42 -15.95
N ASP A 120 -0.05 -13.13 -17.03
CA ASP A 120 0.08 -14.58 -17.05
C ASP A 120 1.20 -15.03 -16.09
N LYS A 121 2.35 -14.36 -16.12
CA LYS A 121 3.48 -14.61 -15.23
C LYS A 121 3.14 -14.38 -13.75
N ASN A 122 2.37 -13.34 -13.44
CA ASN A 122 2.05 -12.93 -12.08
C ASN A 122 0.69 -13.44 -11.57
N TRP A 123 -0.03 -14.25 -12.37
CA TRP A 123 -1.38 -14.75 -12.06
C TRP A 123 -1.48 -15.33 -10.65
N GLN A 124 -0.58 -16.24 -10.28
CA GLN A 124 -0.62 -16.92 -8.99
C GLN A 124 -0.41 -15.93 -7.83
N MET A 125 0.46 -14.94 -8.01
CA MET A 125 0.69 -13.87 -7.03
C MET A 125 -0.58 -13.04 -6.83
N HIS A 126 -1.23 -12.61 -7.92
CA HIS A 126 -2.48 -11.85 -7.86
C HIS A 126 -3.61 -12.64 -7.20
N PHE A 127 -3.75 -13.92 -7.55
CA PHE A 127 -4.74 -14.80 -6.95
C PHE A 127 -4.53 -14.95 -5.44
N ASN A 128 -3.29 -15.21 -5.02
CA ASN A 128 -2.93 -15.33 -3.60
C ASN A 128 -3.16 -14.00 -2.84
N TYR A 129 -2.80 -12.87 -3.45
CA TYR A 129 -3.07 -11.54 -2.91
C TYR A 129 -4.57 -11.34 -2.68
N ASN A 130 -5.41 -11.63 -3.69
CA ASN A 130 -6.85 -11.46 -3.58
C ASN A 130 -7.44 -12.32 -2.46
N ILE A 131 -7.03 -13.59 -2.36
CA ILE A 131 -7.44 -14.47 -1.24
C ILE A 131 -7.05 -13.85 0.11
N ALA A 132 -5.81 -13.39 0.25
CA ALA A 132 -5.34 -12.77 1.49
C ALA A 132 -6.10 -11.48 1.81
N TRP A 133 -6.38 -10.65 0.80
CA TRP A 133 -7.15 -9.43 0.92
C TRP A 133 -8.56 -9.69 1.42
N TYR A 134 -9.28 -10.65 0.83
CA TYR A 134 -10.62 -11.03 1.30
C TYR A 134 -10.59 -11.57 2.73
N LYS A 135 -9.65 -12.47 3.07
CA LYS A 135 -9.52 -13.01 4.43
C LYS A 135 -9.30 -11.89 5.46
N ARG A 136 -8.44 -10.91 5.16
CA ARG A 136 -8.20 -9.76 6.03
C ARG A 136 -9.46 -8.90 6.19
N ASN A 137 -10.16 -8.58 5.10
CA ASN A 137 -11.37 -7.76 5.16
C ASN A 137 -12.53 -8.45 5.90
N ILE A 138 -12.72 -9.76 5.72
CA ILE A 138 -13.70 -10.54 6.51
C ILE A 138 -13.37 -10.48 8.00
N LYS A 139 -12.08 -10.64 8.37
CA LYS A 139 -11.65 -10.50 9.77
C LYS A 139 -11.94 -9.11 10.32
N LEU A 140 -11.70 -8.06 9.54
CA LEU A 140 -12.00 -6.67 9.93
C LEU A 140 -13.50 -6.46 10.14
N LEU A 141 -14.34 -6.95 9.22
CA LEU A 141 -15.80 -6.89 9.35
C LEU A 141 -16.28 -7.54 10.67
N LEU A 142 -15.77 -8.74 10.98
CA LEU A 142 -16.12 -9.44 12.22
C LEU A 142 -15.65 -8.68 13.47
N LEU A 143 -14.48 -8.06 13.43
CA LEU A 143 -13.99 -7.22 14.53
C LEU A 143 -14.86 -5.97 14.72
N GLU A 144 -15.23 -5.31 13.63
CA GLU A 144 -16.11 -4.14 13.66
C GLU A 144 -17.47 -4.48 14.27
N ILE A 145 -18.09 -5.58 13.85
CA ILE A 145 -19.36 -6.05 14.41
C ILE A 145 -19.24 -6.25 15.93
N ARG A 146 -18.15 -6.89 16.39
CA ARG A 146 -17.91 -7.09 17.82
C ARG A 146 -17.75 -5.77 18.58
N VAL A 147 -17.01 -4.81 18.01
CA VAL A 147 -16.87 -3.46 18.61
C VAL A 147 -18.23 -2.79 18.73
N ARG A 148 -19.04 -2.80 17.67
CA ARG A 148 -20.38 -2.17 17.66
C ARG A 148 -21.31 -2.81 18.69
N ILE A 149 -21.35 -4.14 18.78
CA ILE A 149 -22.13 -4.86 19.79
C ILE A 149 -21.66 -4.52 21.21
N SER A 150 -20.35 -4.44 21.45
CA SER A 150 -19.81 -4.07 22.76
C SER A 150 -20.26 -2.67 23.20
N LYS A 151 -20.35 -1.71 22.28
CA LYS A 151 -20.83 -0.35 22.59
C LYS A 151 -22.32 -0.31 22.89
N LEU A 152 -23.12 -1.14 22.23
CA LEU A 152 -24.56 -1.25 22.50
C LEU A 152 -24.84 -1.84 23.88
N LYS A 153 -23.96 -2.70 24.40
CA LYS A 153 -24.10 -3.29 25.75
C LYS A 153 -23.63 -2.38 26.89
N LEU A 154 -22.84 -1.36 26.58
CA LEU A 154 -22.26 -0.42 27.55
C LEU A 154 -23.02 0.91 27.61
N ARG A 155 -24.17 1.00 26.94
CA ARG A 155 -25.04 2.18 26.86
C ARG A 155 -26.41 1.83 27.41
#